data_AF-A0A1L9GUF5-F1
#
_entry.id   AF-A0A1L9GUF5-F1
#
_cell.length_a   1.000
_cell.length_b   1.000
_cell.length_c   1.000
_cell.angle_alpha   90.00
_cell.angle_beta   90.00
_cell.angle_gamma   90.00
#
_symmetry.space_group_name_H-M   'P 1'
#
loop_
_entity.id
_entity.type
_entity.pdbx_description
1 polymer ?
#
loop_
_entity_poly.entity_id
_entity_poly.type
_entity_poly.pdbx_seq_one_letter_code
_entity_poly.pdbx_strand_id
1 'polypeptide(L)' 'MVTYCERCKKEIYRQYKCDYCGRTICSSCIKSSQTATKILKMTICKDCWSNMPKRKAYKSKKLVVAQQQK' A
#
# COMPACT_ATOMS: atom_id res chain seq x y z
N MET A 1 14.82 -16.13 3.92
CA MET A 1 13.65 -15.70 4.72
C MET A 1 12.50 -15.44 3.78
N VAL A 2 11.48 -16.30 3.80
CA VAL A 2 10.25 -16.11 3.04
C VAL A 2 9.33 -15.23 3.88
N THR A 3 8.74 -14.20 3.28
CA THR A 3 7.78 -13.32 3.96
C THR A 3 6.39 -13.59 3.44
N TYR A 4 5.38 -13.49 4.29
CA TYR A 4 4.00 -13.77 3.94
C TYR A 4 3.25 -12.47 3.64
N CYS A 5 2.34 -12.53 2.67
CA CYS A 5 1.43 -11.41 2.40
C CYS A 5 0.41 -11.29 3.54
N GLU A 6 0.32 -10.13 4.19
CA GLU A 6 -0.66 -9.92 5.28
C GLU A 6 -2.11 -9.92 4.78
N ARG A 7 -2.33 -9.82 3.47
CA ARG A 7 -3.67 -9.89 2.87
C ARG A 7 -4.06 -11.31 2.45
N CYS A 8 -3.22 -11.99 1.66
CA CYS A 8 -3.57 -13.28 1.06
C CYS A 8 -2.82 -14.48 1.67
N LYS A 9 -1.95 -14.25 2.66
CA LYS A 9 -1.12 -15.25 3.36
C LYS A 9 -0.26 -16.12 2.44
N LYS A 10 -0.11 -15.72 1.16
CA LYS A 10 0.80 -16.37 0.22
C LYS A 10 2.24 -15.98 0.51
N GLU A 11 3.13 -16.91 0.28
CA GLU A 11 4.56 -16.68 0.31
C GLU A 11 4.97 -15.69 -0.78
N ILE A 12 5.82 -14.73 -0.40
CA ILE A 12 6.28 -13.68 -1.29
C ILE A 12 7.79 -13.57 -1.23
N TYR A 13 8.38 -13.50 -2.43
CA TYR A 13 9.80 -13.18 -2.61
C TYR A 13 10.05 -11.66 -2.65
N ARG A 14 9.07 -10.88 -3.11
CA ARG A 14 9.19 -9.42 -3.29
C ARG A 14 8.06 -8.72 -2.55
N GLN A 15 8.44 -8.02 -1.48
CA GLN A 15 7.52 -7.31 -0.60
C GLN A 15 7.29 -5.87 -1.06
N TYR A 16 6.05 -5.41 -0.91
CA TYR A 16 5.66 -4.02 -1.13
C TYR A 16 4.89 -3.52 0.08
N LYS A 17 5.16 -2.30 0.52
CA LYS A 17 4.47 -1.71 1.67
C LYS A 17 3.38 -0.77 1.20
N CYS A 18 2.15 -1.04 1.61
CA CYS A 18 1.01 -0.16 1.38
C CYS A 18 1.12 1.12 2.22
N ASP A 19 1.16 2.28 1.57
CA ASP A 19 1.37 3.56 2.27
C ASP A 19 0.17 4.04 3.10
N TYR A 20 -1.02 3.44 2.90
CA TYR A 20 -2.28 3.84 3.56
C TYR A 20 -2.72 2.89 4.68
N CYS A 21 -2.10 1.72 4.74
CA CYS A 21 -2.45 0.66 5.67
C CYS A 21 -1.23 0.11 6.40
N GLY A 22 -0.01 0.46 5.96
CA GLY A 22 1.25 0.00 6.53
C GLY A 22 1.58 -1.46 6.21
N ARG A 23 0.64 -2.21 5.62
CA ARG A 23 0.76 -3.65 5.44
C ARG A 23 1.77 -4.06 4.39
N THR A 24 2.47 -5.16 4.63
CA THR A 24 3.31 -5.83 3.64
C THR A 24 2.45 -6.71 2.75
N ILE A 25 2.44 -6.38 1.46
CA ILE A 25 1.61 -7.01 0.45
C ILE A 25 2.46 -7.52 -0.70
N CYS A 26 1.96 -8.56 -1.38
CA CYS A 26 2.55 -9.05 -2.61
C CYS A 26 2.13 -8.21 -3.81
N SER A 27 2.90 -8.32 -4.92
CA SER A 27 2.61 -7.65 -6.19
C SER A 27 1.16 -7.84 -6.66
N SER A 28 0.60 -9.04 -6.52
CA SER A 28 -0.78 -9.32 -6.93
C SER A 28 -1.85 -8.67 -6.05
N CYS A 29 -1.51 -8.25 -4.84
CA CYS A 29 -2.41 -7.55 -3.92
C CYS A 29 -2.33 -6.02 -4.04
N ILE A 30 -1.35 -5.51 -4.79
CA ILE A 30 -1.29 -4.11 -5.20
C ILE A 30 -2.40 -3.87 -6.20
N LYS A 31 -3.17 -2.80 -6.01
CA LYS A 31 -4.16 -2.38 -7.00
C LYS A 31 -3.55 -1.43 -8.01
N SER A 32 -2.83 -0.43 -7.51
CA SER A 32 -2.15 0.56 -8.31
C SER A 32 -0.95 1.10 -7.55
N SER A 33 0.05 1.54 -8.31
CA SER A 33 1.16 2.30 -7.80
C SER A 33 1.36 3.51 -8.69
N GLN A 34 1.56 4.68 -8.10
CA GLN A 34 1.80 5.91 -8.84
C GLN A 34 2.94 6.69 -8.23
N THR A 35 3.64 7.41 -9.07
CA THR A 35 4.72 8.29 -8.68
C THR A 35 4.11 9.62 -8.22
N ALA A 36 4.16 9.91 -6.92
CA ALA A 36 3.62 11.14 -6.35
C ALA A 36 4.54 12.34 -6.62
N THR A 37 5.86 12.14 -6.47
CA THR A 37 6.92 13.09 -6.81
C THR A 37 8.04 12.36 -7.57
N LYS A 38 9.07 13.05 -8.06
CA LYS A 38 10.20 12.41 -8.78
C LYS A 38 10.87 11.25 -8.01
N ILE A 39 10.76 11.24 -6.68
CA ILE A 39 11.44 10.29 -5.79
C ILE A 39 10.42 9.37 -5.07
N LEU A 40 9.22 9.87 -4.76
CA LEU A 40 8.24 9.14 -3.96
C LEU A 40 7.27 8.36 -4.84
N LYS A 41 7.37 7.03 -4.76
CA LYS A 41 6.40 6.09 -5.34
C LYS A 41 5.42 5.64 -4.26
N MET A 42 4.15 5.91 -4.49
CA MET A 42 3.04 5.51 -3.64
C MET A 42 2.44 4.22 -4.13
N THR A 43 2.17 3.29 -3.22
CA THR A 43 1.48 2.04 -3.52
C THR A 43 0.22 1.89 -2.67
N ILE A 44 -0.87 1.46 -3.31
CA ILE A 44 -2.15 1.23 -2.64
C ILE A 44 -2.61 -0.21 -2.80
N CYS A 45 -3.06 -0.76 -1.68
CA CYS A 45 -3.59 -2.11 -1.58
C CYS A 45 -5.01 -2.21 -2.17
N LYS A 46 -5.42 -3.40 -2.59
CA LYS A 46 -6.79 -3.65 -3.09
C LYS A 46 -7.89 -3.36 -2.04
N ASP A 47 -7.65 -3.53 -0.74
CA ASP A 47 -8.65 -3.22 0.32
C ASP A 47 -8.80 -1.72 0.50
N CYS A 48 -7.67 -1.03 0.46
CA CYS A 48 -7.53 0.41 0.57
C CYS A 48 -8.20 1.12 -0.61
N TRP A 49 -8.25 0.46 -1.78
CA TRP A 49 -8.94 0.96 -2.95
C TRP A 49 -10.47 0.98 -2.78
N SER A 50 -11.04 0.00 -2.09
CA SER A 50 -12.47 -0.05 -1.76
C SER A 50 -12.86 1.00 -0.71
N ASN A 51 -11.88 1.50 0.06
CA ASN A 51 -12.09 2.53 1.06
C ASN A 51 -12.03 3.94 0.43
N MET A 52 -13.19 4.58 0.30
CA MET A 52 -13.35 5.87 -0.40
C MET A 52 -12.42 6.99 0.08
N PRO A 53 -12.23 7.28 1.39
CA PRO A 53 -11.32 8.33 1.82
C PRO A 53 -9.86 8.02 1.46
N LYS A 54 -9.40 6.77 1.59
CA LYS A 54 -8.04 6.37 1.20
C LYS A 54 -7.82 6.45 -0.31
N ARG A 55 -8.83 6.08 -1.10
CA ARG A 55 -8.80 6.21 -2.56
C ARG A 55 -8.74 7.67 -3.02
N LYS A 56 -9.52 8.56 -2.40
CA LYS A 56 -9.45 10.01 -2.69
C LYS A 56 -8.07 10.57 -2.35
N ALA A 57 -7.51 10.20 -1.21
CA ALA A 57 -6.17 10.61 -0.82
C ALA A 57 -5.09 10.15 -1.83
N TYR A 58 -5.17 8.89 -2.27
CA TYR A 58 -4.32 8.35 -3.33
C TYR A 58 -4.41 9.14 -4.63
N LYS A 59 -5.62 9.44 -5.11
CA LYS A 59 -5.78 10.27 -6.31
C LYS A 59 -5.22 11.67 -6.13
N SER A 60 -5.38 12.27 -4.95
CA SER A 60 -4.81 13.58 -4.62
C SER A 60 -3.30 13.56 -4.33
N LYS A 61 -2.63 12.41 -4.47
CA LYS A 61 -1.21 12.20 -4.15
C LYS A 61 -0.85 12.55 -2.70
N LYS A 62 -1.83 12.55 -1.79
CA LYS A 62 -1.64 12.80 -0.36
C LYS A 62 -1.28 11.49 0.33
N LEU A 63 -0.11 11.44 0.92
CA LEU A 63 0.25 10.42 1.91
C LEU A 63 -0.67 10.58 3.12
N VAL A 64 -1.62 9.66 3.29
CA VAL A 64 -2.25 9.49 4.61
C VAL A 64 -1.33 8.57 5.37
N VAL A 65 -0.28 9.14 5.96
CA VAL A 65 0.52 8.43 6.95
C VAL A 65 -0.46 8.14 8.09
N ALA A 66 -0.84 6.88 8.27
CA ALA A 66 -1.47 6.47 9.50
C ALA A 66 -0.47 6.82 10.61
N GLN A 67 -0.80 7.86 11.38
CA GLN A 67 -0.02 8.34 12.51
C GLN A 67 0.29 7.15 13.43
N GLN A 68 1.56 6.77 13.52
CA GLN A 68 2.05 5.98 14.64
C GLN A 68 2.33 6.99 15.77
N GLN A 69 1.37 7.12 16.68
CA GLN A 69 1.61 7.65 18.02
C GLN A 69 1.07 6.62 19.02
N LYS A 70 1.97 5.80 19.54
CA LYS A 70 2.06 5.44 20.96
C LYS A 70 3.40 4.78 21.22
#